data_AF-A0A7V9L8C0-F1
#
_entry.id   AF-A0A7V9L8C0-F1
#
_cell.length_a   1.000
_cell.length_b   1.000
_cell.length_c   1.000
_cell.angle_alpha   90.00
_cell.angle_beta   90.00
_cell.angle_gamma   90.00
#
_symmetry.space_group_name_H-M   'P 1'
#
loop_
_entity.id
_entity.type
_entity.pdbx_description
1 polymer ?
#
loop_
_entity_poly.entity_id
_entity_poly.type
_entity_poly.pdbx_seq_one_letter_code
_entity_poly.pdbx_strand_id
1 'polypeptide(L)'
;MIESAAWKLERFQLDPSNVKIKIIADDVAVIAYEVQERIVVDGESQTVTAFDSSVWVRRMGKWVCAMHTETLAGDPFGRDRTAKPAEA
;
A
#
# COMPACT_ATOMS: atom_id res chain seq x y z
N MET A 1 3.79 -5.32 10.69
CA MET A 1 4.44 -5.82 9.47
C MET A 1 4.35 -7.32 9.47
N ILE A 2 3.81 -7.94 8.42
CA ILE A 2 3.79 -9.39 8.29
C ILE A 2 5.20 -9.80 7.84
N GLU A 3 5.93 -10.50 8.70
CA GLU A 3 7.34 -10.85 8.47
C GLU A 3 7.52 -12.06 7.54
N SER A 4 6.46 -12.82 7.24
CA SER A 4 6.57 -14.14 6.61
C SER A 4 5.52 -14.40 5.53
N ALA A 5 5.37 -13.50 4.57
CA ALA A 5 4.56 -13.77 3.40
C ALA A 5 5.49 -13.86 2.17
N ALA A 6 5.21 -14.83 1.29
CA ALA A 6 6.04 -15.17 0.12
C ALA A 6 5.89 -14.13 -1.01
N TRP A 7 6.02 -12.85 -0.67
CA TRP A 7 5.99 -11.76 -1.62
C TRP A 7 7.14 -10.79 -1.37
N LYS A 8 7.59 -10.14 -2.43
CA LYS A 8 8.68 -9.17 -2.39
C LYS A 8 8.26 -7.91 -3.11
N LEU A 9 8.31 -6.76 -2.44
CA LEU A 9 8.20 -5.46 -3.10
C LEU A 9 9.51 -5.14 -3.83
N GLU A 10 9.43 -4.94 -5.15
CA GLU A 10 10.60 -4.55 -5.96
C GLU A 10 10.69 -3.03 -6.12
N ARG A 11 9.55 -2.38 -6.34
CA ARG A 11 9.46 -0.93 -6.59
C ARG A 11 8.09 -0.43 -6.20
N PHE A 12 8.03 0.80 -5.72
CA PHE A 12 6.78 1.53 -5.55
C PHE A 12 6.89 2.91 -6.19
N GLN A 13 5.75 3.47 -6.57
CA GLN A 13 5.62 4.84 -7.07
C GLN A 13 4.32 5.43 -6.54
N LEU A 14 4.37 6.67 -6.08
CA LEU A 14 3.19 7.45 -5.71
C LEU A 14 3.30 8.83 -6.34
N ASP A 15 2.16 9.41 -6.71
CA ASP A 15 2.07 10.78 -7.20
C ASP A 15 1.87 11.72 -6.00
N PRO A 16 2.85 12.59 -5.66
CA PRO A 16 2.70 13.54 -4.56
C PRO A 16 1.49 14.47 -4.72
N SER A 17 1.05 14.73 -5.96
CA SER A 17 -0.11 15.58 -6.23
C SER A 17 -1.44 14.91 -5.87
N ASN A 18 -1.47 13.58 -5.76
CA ASN A 18 -2.66 12.83 -5.38
C ASN A 18 -2.73 12.50 -3.88
N VAL A 19 -1.69 12.81 -3.11
CA VAL A 19 -1.70 12.62 -1.65
C VAL A 19 -2.75 13.53 -1.00
N LYS A 20 -3.61 12.95 -0.17
CA LYS A 20 -4.61 13.70 0.63
C LYS A 20 -4.15 13.74 2.08
N ILE A 21 -4.05 14.95 2.62
CA ILE A 21 -3.68 15.19 4.01
C ILE A 21 -4.85 15.88 4.70
N LYS A 22 -5.23 15.36 5.87
CA LYS A 22 -6.20 16.03 6.74
C LYS A 22 -5.68 16.11 8.16
N ILE A 23 -5.53 17.33 8.66
CA ILE A 23 -5.25 17.58 10.07
C ILE A 23 -6.55 17.40 10.85
N ILE A 24 -6.53 16.51 11.85
CA ILE A 24 -7.69 16.19 12.71
C ILE A 24 -7.61 16.97 14.03
N ALA A 25 -6.38 17.16 14.53
CA ALA A 25 -6.05 17.99 15.68
C ALA A 25 -4.60 18.50 15.53
N ASP A 26 -4.16 19.40 16.40
CA ASP A 26 -2.81 20.00 16.34
C ASP A 26 -1.68 18.96 16.31
N ASP A 27 -1.90 17.80 16.93
CA ASP A 27 -0.95 16.70 17.02
C ASP A 27 -1.44 15.41 16.33
N VAL A 28 -2.48 15.47 15.49
CA VAL A 28 -3.04 14.31 14.77
C VAL A 28 -3.32 14.64 13.30
N ALA A 29 -2.79 13.83 12.39
CA ALA A 29 -3.03 13.94 10.95
C ALA A 29 -3.37 12.57 10.33
N VAL A 30 -4.21 12.60 9.31
CA VAL A 30 -4.49 11.45 8.43
C VAL A 30 -3.88 11.74 7.06
N ILE A 31 -3.17 10.77 6.52
CA ILE A 31 -2.62 10.81 5.16
C ILE A 31 -3.20 9.63 4.39
N ALA A 32 -3.79 9.88 3.23
CA ALA A 32 -4.25 8.86 2.31
C ALA A 32 -3.62 9.07 0.93
N TYR A 33 -3.22 7.99 0.27
CA TYR A 33 -2.57 8.05 -1.04
C TYR A 33 -2.79 6.77 -1.82
N GLU A 34 -2.71 6.90 -3.15
CA GLU A 34 -2.60 5.77 -4.05
C GLU A 34 -1.10 5.46 -4.26
N VAL A 35 -0.76 4.19 -4.28
CA VAL A 35 0.58 3.69 -4.61
C VAL A 35 0.46 2.63 -5.71
N GLN A 36 1.36 2.71 -6.69
CA GLN A 36 1.60 1.62 -7.63
C GLN A 36 2.80 0.82 -7.17
N GLU A 37 2.60 -0.46 -6.98
CA GLU A 37 3.61 -1.37 -6.46
C GLU A 37 3.92 -2.46 -7.47
N ARG A 38 5.20 -2.69 -7.71
CA ARG A 38 5.68 -3.88 -8.40
C ARG A 38 6.09 -4.90 -7.34
N ILE A 39 5.32 -5.97 -7.24
CA ILE A 39 5.55 -7.04 -6.28
C ILE A 39 5.82 -8.37 -7.00
N VAL A 40 6.64 -9.22 -6.41
CA VAL A 40 6.79 -10.62 -6.82
C VAL A 40 5.93 -11.47 -5.91
N VAL A 41 5.03 -12.26 -6.49
CA VAL A 41 4.19 -13.23 -5.78
C VAL A 41 4.36 -14.57 -6.52
N ASP A 42 4.64 -15.64 -5.79
CA ASP A 42 4.88 -16.98 -6.37
C ASP A 42 5.95 -17.01 -7.47
N GLY A 43 6.95 -16.12 -7.38
CA GLY A 43 8.03 -16.01 -8.36
C GLY A 43 7.71 -15.17 -9.60
N GLU A 44 6.47 -14.65 -9.73
CA GLU A 44 6.06 -13.81 -10.85
C GLU A 44 5.92 -12.34 -10.44
N SER A 45 6.56 -11.44 -11.18
CA SER A 45 6.41 -9.98 -10.98
C SER A 45 5.08 -9.49 -11.53
N GLN A 46 4.34 -8.76 -10.70
CA GLN A 46 3.07 -8.14 -11.04
C GLN A 46 3.06 -6.69 -10.56
N THR A 47 2.31 -5.84 -11.26
CA THR A 47 2.05 -4.47 -10.80
C THR A 47 0.64 -4.41 -10.24
N VAL A 48 0.51 -3.93 -9.00
CA VAL A 48 -0.77 -3.69 -8.34
C VAL A 48 -0.90 -2.22 -7.97
N THR A 49 -2.13 -1.73 -7.92
CA THR A 49 -2.45 -0.44 -7.30
C THR A 49 -2.98 -0.71 -5.89
N ALA A 50 -2.51 0.03 -4.90
CA ALA A 50 -3.02 0.00 -3.54
C ALA A 50 -3.40 1.40 -3.07
N PHE A 51 -4.36 1.46 -2.15
CA PHE A 51 -4.79 2.65 -1.46
C PHE A 51 -4.41 2.54 0.01
N ASP A 52 -3.54 3.44 0.44
CA ASP A 52 -3.05 3.48 1.79
C ASP A 52 -3.76 4.56 2.58
N SER A 53 -3.96 4.30 3.86
CA SER A 53 -4.30 5.32 4.83
C SER A 53 -3.44 5.16 6.08
N SER A 54 -2.94 6.27 6.60
CA SER A 54 -2.13 6.29 7.81
C SER A 54 -2.52 7.42 8.74
N VAL A 55 -2.52 7.13 10.03
CA VAL A 55 -2.72 8.11 11.10
C VAL A 55 -1.37 8.38 11.73
N TRP A 56 -1.03 9.67 11.79
CA TRP A 56 0.19 10.16 12.40
C TRP A 56 -0.17 10.94 13.65
N VAL A 57 0.56 10.68 14.72
CA VAL A 57 0.43 11.42 15.98
C VAL A 57 1.76 12.06 16.34
N ARG A 58 1.74 13.29 16.85
CA ARG A 58 2.95 13.97 17.29
C ARG A 58 3.27 13.58 18.75
N ARG A 59 4.41 12.95 18.97
CA ARG A 59 4.90 12.55 20.30
C ARG A 59 6.34 13.02 20.48
N MET A 60 6.60 13.70 21.59
CA MET A 60 7.93 14.26 21.90
C MET A 60 8.50 15.10 20.74
N GLY A 61 7.64 15.89 20.08
CA GLY A 61 8.01 16.77 18.97
C GLY A 61 8.16 16.08 17.60
N LYS A 62 8.03 14.75 17.51
CA LYS A 62 8.17 13.98 16.27
C LYS A 62 6.83 13.38 15.86
N TRP A 63 6.56 13.37 14.56
CA TRP A 63 5.44 12.61 14.02
C TRP A 63 5.81 11.13 13.99
N VAL A 64 4.95 10.29 14.54
CA VAL A 64 5.06 8.83 14.51
C VAL A 64 3.78 8.25 13.92
N CYS A 65 3.91 7.22 13.09
CA CYS A 65 2.78 6.52 12.52
C CYS A 65 2.13 5.65 13.62
N ALA A 66 0.89 5.96 13.98
CA ALA A 66 0.13 5.22 14.99
C ALA A 66 -0.70 4.09 14.37
N MET A 67 -1.10 4.25 13.11
CA MET A 67 -1.89 3.27 12.35
C MET A 67 -1.55 3.39 10.88
N HIS A 68 -1.44 2.25 10.19
CA HIS A 68 -1.36 2.16 8.75
C HIS A 68 -2.26 1.02 8.29
N THR A 69 -2.99 1.27 7.22
CA THR A 69 -3.84 0.29 6.54
C THR A 69 -3.58 0.42 5.05
N GLU A 70 -3.55 -0.71 4.36
CA GLU A 70 -3.41 -0.78 2.92
C GLU A 70 -4.55 -1.63 2.37
N THR A 71 -5.07 -1.26 1.21
CA THR A 71 -6.08 -2.05 0.49
C THR A 71 -5.78 -2.02 -0.99
N LEU A 72 -5.69 -3.19 -1.61
CA LEU A 72 -5.50 -3.30 -3.05
C LEU A 72 -6.71 -2.73 -3.81
N ALA A 73 -6.44 -2.08 -4.94
CA ALA A 73 -7.46 -1.78 -5.91
C ALA A 73 -7.95 -3.09 -6.56
N GLY A 74 -9.23 -3.42 -6.35
CA GLY A 74 -9.79 -4.68 -6.81
C GLY A 74 -9.36 -5.88 -5.97
N ASP A 75 -9.31 -7.07 -6.58
CA ASP A 75 -8.94 -8.33 -5.93
C ASP A 75 -8.00 -9.16 -6.82
N PRO A 76 -6.78 -8.64 -7.12
CA PRO A 76 -5.88 -9.20 -8.14
C PRO A 76 -5.36 -10.61 -7.81
N PHE A 77 -5.39 -11.00 -6.54
CA PHE A 77 -4.95 -12.33 -6.10
C PHE A 77 -6.11 -13.28 -5.77
N GLY A 78 -7.35 -12.79 -5.79
CA GLY A 78 -8.57 -13.54 -5.54
C GLY A 78 -9.47 -13.59 -6.77
N ARG A 79 -10.61 -12.87 -6.72
CA ARG A 79 -11.66 -12.89 -7.76
C ARG A 79 -11.18 -12.44 -9.13
N ASP A 80 -10.22 -11.52 -9.19
CA ASP A 80 -9.74 -10.95 -10.44
C ASP A 80 -8.48 -11.66 -10.97
N ARG A 81 -8.04 -12.72 -10.28
CA ARG A 81 -6.84 -13.47 -10.67
C ARG A 81 -7.07 -14.16 -12.01
N THR A 82 -6.37 -13.72 -13.05
CA THR A 82 -6.37 -14.41 -14.34
C THR A 82 -5.48 -15.65 -14.25
N ALA A 83 -6.04 -16.81 -14.59
CA ALA A 83 -5.27 -18.04 -14.67
C ALA A 83 -4.26 -17.93 -15.83
N LYS A 84 -3.05 -18.43 -15.61
CA LYS A 84 -2.06 -18.58 -16.68
C LYS A 84 -2.66 -19.47 -17.78
N PRO A 85 -2.59 -19.09 -19.07
CA PRO A 85 -2.95 -20.00 -20.15
C PRO A 85 -2.12 -21.29 -20.01
N ALA A 86 -2.75 -22.44 -20.15
CA ALA A 86 -2.02 -23.71 -20.18
C ALA A 86 -1.01 -23.66 -21.34
N GLU A 87 0.27 -23.94 -21.07
CA GLU A 87 1.26 -24.14 -22.12
C GLU A 87 0.79 -25.32 -22.99
N ALA A 88 0.70 -25.08 -24.30
CA ALA A 88 0.30 -26.06 -25.32
C ALA A 88 1.49 -26.89 -25.80
#